data_AF-A0AA39C4A8-F1
#
_entry.id   AF-A0AA39C4A8-F1
#
_cell.length_a   1.000
_cell.length_b   1.000
_cell.length_c   1.000
_cell.angle_alpha   90.00
_cell.angle_beta   90.00
_cell.angle_gamma   90.00
#
_symmetry.space_group_name_H-M   'P 1'
#
loop_
_entity.id
_entity.type
_entity.pdbx_description
1 polymer ?
#
loop_
_entity_poly.entity_id
_entity_poly.type
_entity_poly.pdbx_seq_one_letter_code
_entity_poly.pdbx_strand_id
1 'polypeptide(L)'
;MPFIIRKIEPHYIGRGHMPQDTTSVKVWPIGTELGAITNGALASTLKQLASLLTNAEDIFHGLTLELTDLANRSGTLCSRIDLLNNNLLSKDPKKTPVPESDISTFASRKVHFEAKQTPTTGLFASATRPKAINELYEAAVEIAIRSLDSLRRERDGSAIDMYMCTPILGKRRRPEQSMEIESRVPAILDDLRKWTSTEALGDVTVPPDSLSRIIQEDDDAVDHKLPSPEEQVQAIALRLVAYGAFHANSSYQ
;
A
#
# COMPACT_ATOMS: atom_id res chain seq x y z
N MET A 1 5.44 24.39 -0.28
CA MET A 1 4.48 24.93 0.73
C MET A 1 3.35 23.92 0.89
N PRO A 2 2.93 23.55 2.11
CA PRO A 2 1.76 22.69 2.29
C PRO A 2 0.50 23.50 1.97
N PHE A 3 -0.31 23.04 1.03
CA PHE A 3 -1.60 23.64 0.73
C PHE A 3 -2.56 23.40 1.91
N ILE A 4 -3.32 24.43 2.28
CA ILE A 4 -4.36 24.31 3.30
C ILE A 4 -5.52 23.54 2.67
N ILE A 5 -5.72 22.30 3.11
CA ILE A 5 -6.68 21.35 2.50
C ILE A 5 -8.13 21.81 2.68
N ARG A 6 -8.46 22.40 3.83
CA ARG A 6 -9.80 22.87 4.18
C ARG A 6 -9.72 24.31 4.66
N LYS A 7 -10.07 25.24 3.78
CA LYS A 7 -10.06 26.67 4.08
C LYS A 7 -11.38 27.07 4.73
N ILE A 8 -11.31 27.92 5.75
CA ILE A 8 -12.50 28.53 6.36
C ILE A 8 -12.67 29.91 5.72
N GLU A 9 -13.84 30.16 5.15
CA GLU A 9 -14.19 31.45 4.56
C GLU A 9 -15.40 32.08 5.27
N PRO A 10 -15.44 33.42 5.43
CA PRO A 10 -14.46 34.44 5.00
C PRO A 10 -13.20 34.50 5.88
N HIS A 11 -12.04 34.88 5.33
CA HIS A 11 -10.81 34.98 6.12
C HIS A 11 -10.77 36.22 7.04
N TYR A 12 -11.34 37.33 6.56
CA TYR A 12 -11.41 38.58 7.33
C TYR A 12 -12.82 38.79 7.88
N ILE A 13 -12.90 39.00 9.19
CA ILE A 13 -14.17 39.14 9.91
C ILE A 13 -14.63 40.61 9.94
N GLY A 14 -13.73 41.53 10.30
CA GLY A 14 -14.06 42.94 10.49
C GLY A 14 -13.71 43.89 9.32
N ARG A 15 -13.08 43.40 8.25
CA ARG A 15 -12.67 44.26 7.11
C ARG A 15 -13.77 44.36 6.06
N GLY A 16 -13.93 45.55 5.48
CA GLY A 16 -14.81 45.80 4.33
C GLY A 16 -16.28 46.07 4.67
N HIS A 17 -16.66 46.06 5.96
CA HIS A 17 -18.02 46.39 6.42
C HIS A 17 -18.30 47.89 6.54
N MET A 18 -17.28 48.72 6.26
CA MET A 18 -17.41 50.16 6.11
C MET A 18 -17.03 50.52 4.66
N PRO A 19 -17.88 51.28 3.94
CA PRO A 19 -17.55 51.74 2.59
C PRO A 19 -16.31 52.65 2.64
N GLN A 20 -15.32 52.35 1.81
CA GLN A 20 -14.09 53.15 1.66
C GLN A 20 -14.25 54.27 0.61
N ASP A 21 -15.44 54.40 0.03
CA ASP A 21 -15.68 55.28 -1.12
C ASP A 21 -15.73 56.75 -0.68
N THR A 22 -14.61 57.43 -0.85
CA THR A 22 -14.47 58.89 -0.75
C THR A 22 -15.28 59.65 -1.80
N THR A 23 -15.93 58.96 -2.74
CA THR A 23 -16.66 59.53 -3.88
C THR A 23 -18.18 59.40 -3.78
N SER A 24 -18.72 58.61 -2.84
CA SER A 24 -20.18 58.56 -2.63
C SER A 24 -20.53 59.25 -1.30
N VAL A 25 -20.96 60.51 -1.42
CA VAL A 25 -21.46 61.32 -0.30
C VAL A 25 -22.84 60.79 0.11
N LYS A 26 -22.88 59.61 0.73
CA LYS A 26 -23.91 59.24 1.70
C LYS A 26 -23.23 59.26 3.04
N VAL A 27 -23.21 60.44 3.66
CA VAL A 27 -22.70 60.65 5.02
C VAL A 27 -23.41 59.66 5.94
N TRP A 28 -22.69 58.66 6.42
CA TRP A 28 -23.21 57.79 7.46
C TRP A 28 -23.45 58.64 8.71
N PRO A 29 -24.54 58.40 9.46
CA PRO A 29 -24.76 59.11 10.70
C PRO A 29 -23.57 58.88 11.64
N ILE A 30 -22.97 59.96 12.12
CA ILE A 30 -21.84 59.93 13.05
C ILE A 30 -22.21 59.03 14.24
N GLY A 31 -21.38 58.01 14.50
CA GLY A 31 -21.59 57.03 15.57
C GLY A 31 -22.22 55.69 15.15
N THR A 32 -22.66 55.53 13.89
CA THR A 32 -23.22 54.24 13.41
C THR A 32 -22.18 53.25 12.87
N GLU A 33 -20.94 53.68 12.70
CA GLU A 33 -19.82 52.90 12.14
C GLU A 33 -19.50 51.65 12.96
N LEU A 34 -19.42 51.78 14.29
CA LEU A 34 -19.18 50.65 15.17
C LEU A 34 -20.31 49.61 15.08
N GLY A 35 -21.57 50.08 14.96
CA GLY A 35 -22.73 49.20 14.76
C GLY A 35 -22.63 48.41 13.45
N ALA A 36 -22.22 49.07 12.36
CA ALA A 36 -22.02 48.40 11.07
C ALA A 36 -20.86 47.39 11.11
N ILE A 37 -19.73 47.76 11.71
CA ILE A 37 -18.55 46.87 11.82
C ILE A 37 -18.86 45.68 12.71
N THR A 38 -19.51 45.87 13.87
CA THR A 38 -19.86 44.78 14.79
C THR A 38 -20.89 43.82 14.18
N ASN A 39 -21.93 44.35 13.50
CA ASN A 39 -22.91 43.52 12.81
C ASN A 39 -22.28 42.77 11.62
N GLY A 40 -21.42 43.43 10.84
CA GLY A 40 -20.68 42.81 9.74
C GLY A 40 -19.69 41.74 10.23
N ALA A 41 -19.01 42.01 11.34
CA ALA A 41 -18.16 41.04 12.01
C ALA A 41 -18.95 39.81 12.46
N LEU A 42 -20.11 39.99 13.11
CA LEU A 42 -21.00 38.89 13.51
C LEU A 42 -21.50 38.10 12.30
N ALA A 43 -21.95 38.76 11.23
CA ALA A 43 -22.35 38.08 10.01
C ALA A 43 -21.20 37.27 9.39
N SER A 44 -19.98 37.78 9.47
CA SER A 44 -18.78 37.11 8.95
C SER A 44 -18.36 35.93 9.83
N THR A 45 -18.48 36.02 11.17
CA THR A 45 -18.24 34.88 12.06
C THR A 45 -19.27 33.78 11.83
N LEU A 46 -20.54 34.11 11.62
CA LEU A 46 -21.57 33.12 11.28
C LEU A 46 -21.25 32.38 9.97
N LYS A 47 -20.77 33.10 8.95
CA LYS A 47 -20.31 32.48 7.70
C LYS A 47 -19.10 31.57 7.91
N GLN A 48 -18.13 31.99 8.74
CA GLN A 48 -16.98 31.14 9.10
C GLN A 48 -17.42 29.86 9.81
N LEU A 49 -18.37 29.96 10.76
CA LEU A 49 -18.90 28.79 11.46
C LEU A 49 -19.64 27.84 10.51
N ALA A 50 -20.41 28.37 9.57
CA ALA A 50 -21.04 27.56 8.53
C ALA A 50 -19.99 26.83 7.67
N SER A 51 -18.94 27.53 7.24
CA SER A 51 -17.82 26.93 6.50
C SER A 51 -17.09 25.86 7.33
N LEU A 52 -16.85 26.09 8.62
CA LEU A 52 -16.27 25.10 9.51
C LEU A 52 -17.16 23.85 9.64
N LEU A 53 -18.48 24.04 9.77
CA LEU A 53 -19.42 22.93 9.89
C LEU A 53 -19.42 22.06 8.63
N THR A 54 -19.41 22.67 7.44
CA THR A 54 -19.32 21.92 6.17
C THR A 54 -18.03 21.11 6.07
N ASN A 55 -16.90 21.68 6.55
CA ASN A 55 -15.63 20.96 6.60
C ASN A 55 -15.65 19.80 7.61
N ALA A 56 -16.30 19.98 8.76
CA ALA A 56 -16.45 18.95 9.77
C ALA A 56 -17.33 17.79 9.25
N GLU A 57 -18.42 18.11 8.55
CA GLU A 57 -19.29 17.12 7.91
C GLU A 57 -18.53 16.23 6.92
N ASP A 58 -17.70 16.83 6.05
CA ASP A 58 -16.85 16.07 5.11
C ASP A 58 -15.89 15.11 5.83
N ILE A 59 -15.27 15.55 6.93
CA ILE A 59 -14.38 14.71 7.74
C ILE A 59 -15.15 13.54 8.37
N PHE A 60 -16.28 13.82 9.02
CA PHE A 60 -17.09 12.78 9.66
C PHE A 60 -17.68 11.81 8.63
N HIS A 61 -18.04 12.29 7.45
CA HIS A 61 -18.48 11.43 6.36
C HIS A 61 -17.39 10.45 5.92
N GLY A 62 -16.16 10.94 5.68
CA GLY A 62 -15.02 10.09 5.34
C GLY A 62 -14.71 9.05 6.42
N LEU A 63 -14.67 9.46 7.69
CA LEU A 63 -14.45 8.54 8.81
C LEU A 63 -15.56 7.49 8.93
N THR A 64 -16.82 7.89 8.70
CA THR A 64 -17.96 6.95 8.74
C THR A 64 -17.86 5.91 7.63
N LEU A 65 -17.43 6.30 6.42
CA LEU A 65 -17.20 5.36 5.32
C LEU A 65 -16.10 4.35 5.66
N GLU A 66 -14.97 4.79 6.20
CA GLU A 66 -13.88 3.89 6.59
C GLU A 66 -14.27 2.97 7.75
N LEU A 67 -14.98 3.49 8.76
CA LEU A 67 -15.44 2.70 9.89
C LEU A 67 -16.50 1.67 9.48
N THR A 68 -17.37 2.00 8.53
CA THR A 68 -18.35 1.04 8.01
C THR A 68 -17.70 -0.05 7.17
N ASP A 69 -16.69 0.26 6.34
CA ASP A 69 -15.87 -0.76 5.67
C ASP A 69 -15.18 -1.68 6.68
N LEU A 70 -14.55 -1.09 7.71
CA LEU A 70 -13.91 -1.86 8.78
C LEU A 70 -14.90 -2.75 9.52
N ALA A 71 -16.08 -2.24 9.86
CA ALA A 71 -17.14 -2.99 10.52
C ALA A 71 -17.60 -4.17 9.65
N ASN A 72 -17.84 -3.94 8.35
CA ASN A 72 -18.21 -5.00 7.41
C ASN A 72 -17.12 -6.08 7.33
N ARG A 73 -15.86 -5.68 7.19
CA ARG A 73 -14.72 -6.60 7.16
C ARG A 73 -14.60 -7.40 8.45
N SER A 74 -14.73 -6.75 9.61
CA SER A 74 -14.72 -7.45 10.90
C SER A 74 -15.89 -8.44 11.02
N GLY A 75 -17.09 -8.09 10.53
CA GLY A 75 -18.25 -8.98 10.52
C GLY A 75 -18.02 -10.22 9.66
N THR A 76 -17.48 -10.04 8.45
CA THR A 76 -17.10 -11.18 7.60
C THR A 76 -16.03 -12.06 8.25
N LEU A 77 -15.06 -11.47 8.92
CA LEU A 77 -14.02 -12.19 9.63
C LEU A 77 -14.57 -12.96 10.84
N CYS A 78 -15.44 -12.36 11.65
CA CYS A 78 -16.11 -13.05 12.75
C CYS A 78 -16.91 -14.25 12.24
N SER A 79 -17.71 -14.08 11.19
CA SER A 79 -18.48 -15.20 10.61
C SER A 79 -17.59 -16.34 10.10
N ARG A 80 -16.41 -16.02 9.55
CA ARG A 80 -15.41 -17.01 9.14
C ARG A 80 -14.78 -17.72 10.32
N ILE A 81 -14.49 -17.00 11.39
CA ILE A 81 -13.97 -17.59 12.64
C ILE A 81 -15.01 -18.53 13.26
N ASP A 82 -16.27 -18.13 13.31
CA ASP A 82 -17.35 -18.98 13.84
C ASP A 82 -17.52 -20.25 13.00
N LEU A 83 -17.49 -20.11 11.66
CA LEU A 83 -17.52 -21.25 10.76
C LEU A 83 -16.31 -22.16 10.97
N LEU A 84 -15.10 -21.61 11.13
CA LEU A 84 -13.90 -22.39 11.41
C LEU A 84 -13.99 -23.09 12.76
N ASN A 85 -14.47 -22.42 13.81
CA ASN A 85 -14.67 -23.00 15.13
C ASN A 85 -15.64 -24.18 15.06
N ASN A 86 -16.78 -24.03 14.38
CA ASN A 86 -17.73 -25.12 14.19
C ASN A 86 -17.11 -26.30 13.42
N ASN A 87 -16.32 -26.02 12.37
CA ASN A 87 -15.60 -27.07 11.64
C ASN A 87 -14.56 -27.77 12.50
N LEU A 88 -13.84 -27.04 13.35
CA LEU A 88 -12.84 -27.58 14.27
C LEU A 88 -13.50 -28.49 15.30
N LEU A 89 -14.61 -28.05 15.89
CA LEU A 89 -15.38 -28.85 16.85
C LEU A 89 -15.94 -30.13 16.22
N SER A 90 -16.27 -30.11 14.93
CA SER A 90 -16.78 -31.29 14.21
C SER A 90 -15.71 -32.34 13.86
N LYS A 91 -14.43 -31.96 13.82
CA LYS A 91 -13.34 -32.82 13.36
C LYS A 91 -12.59 -33.44 14.52
N ASP A 92 -12.65 -34.76 14.61
CA ASP A 92 -11.86 -35.52 15.59
C ASP A 92 -10.42 -35.74 15.07
N PRO A 93 -9.39 -35.21 15.76
CA PRO A 93 -7.99 -35.38 15.37
C PRO A 93 -7.52 -36.83 15.44
N LYS A 94 -8.15 -37.68 16.25
CA LYS A 94 -7.75 -39.10 16.38
C LYS A 94 -8.21 -39.95 15.19
N LYS A 95 -9.22 -39.50 14.46
CA LYS A 95 -9.83 -40.22 13.33
C LYS A 95 -9.25 -39.80 11.98
N THR A 96 -8.45 -38.73 11.93
CA THR A 96 -7.91 -38.20 10.67
C THR A 96 -6.55 -38.84 10.37
N PRO A 97 -6.44 -39.71 9.33
CA PRO A 97 -5.17 -40.32 8.98
C PRO A 97 -4.24 -39.26 8.36
N VAL A 98 -3.01 -39.17 8.87
CA VAL A 98 -1.96 -38.34 8.28
C VAL A 98 -1.24 -39.19 7.23
N PRO A 99 -1.15 -38.75 5.96
CA PRO A 99 -0.40 -39.48 4.97
C PRO A 99 1.10 -39.43 5.29
N GLU A 100 1.72 -40.59 5.50
CA GLU A 100 3.16 -40.77 5.80
C GLU A 100 4.04 -40.59 4.55
N SER A 101 3.81 -39.53 3.78
CA SER A 101 4.56 -39.26 2.54
C SER A 101 5.69 -38.25 2.77
N ASP A 102 6.83 -38.44 2.11
CA ASP A 102 7.97 -37.51 2.17
C ASP A 102 7.59 -36.10 1.68
N ILE A 103 8.18 -35.05 2.26
CA ILE A 103 7.86 -33.64 1.97
C ILE A 103 8.02 -33.31 0.48
N SER A 104 8.98 -33.95 -0.19
CA SER A 104 9.24 -33.86 -1.63
C SER A 104 8.04 -34.36 -2.47
N THR A 105 7.40 -35.45 -2.04
CA THR A 105 6.21 -36.00 -2.68
C THR A 105 4.97 -35.14 -2.41
N PHE A 106 4.86 -34.53 -1.23
CA PHE A 106 3.78 -33.60 -0.92
C PHE A 106 3.94 -32.26 -1.67
N ALA A 107 5.17 -31.78 -1.86
CA ALA A 107 5.48 -30.58 -2.65
C ALA A 107 5.11 -30.73 -4.13
N SER A 108 5.08 -31.97 -4.66
CA SER A 108 4.59 -32.27 -6.00
C SER A 108 3.06 -32.16 -6.17
N ARG A 109 2.31 -31.98 -5.07
CA ARG A 109 0.88 -31.65 -5.13
C ARG A 109 0.71 -30.31 -5.87
N LYS A 110 -0.25 -30.25 -6.78
CA LYS A 110 -0.41 -29.13 -7.71
C LYS A 110 -1.04 -27.87 -7.10
N VAL A 111 -1.57 -27.93 -5.87
CA VAL A 111 -2.28 -26.82 -5.25
C VAL A 111 -1.79 -26.63 -3.83
N HIS A 112 -0.94 -25.63 -3.63
CA HIS A 112 -0.44 -25.20 -2.33
C HIS A 112 -1.24 -24.00 -1.83
N PHE A 113 -1.25 -23.78 -0.52
CA PHE A 113 -1.84 -22.56 0.04
C PHE A 113 -0.95 -21.37 -0.31
N GLU A 114 -1.53 -20.38 -1.00
CA GLU A 114 -0.86 -19.12 -1.30
C GLU A 114 -1.62 -17.96 -0.66
N ALA A 115 -0.91 -17.16 0.15
CA ALA A 115 -1.46 -15.92 0.68
C ALA A 115 -1.35 -14.82 -0.37
N LYS A 116 -2.49 -14.37 -0.91
CA LYS A 116 -2.52 -13.27 -1.90
C LYS A 116 -2.32 -11.92 -1.21
N GLN A 117 -1.09 -11.39 -1.23
CA GLN A 117 -0.78 -10.01 -0.83
C GLN A 117 -0.42 -9.19 -2.07
N THR A 118 -1.41 -8.54 -2.68
CA THR A 118 -1.17 -7.62 -3.80
C THR A 118 -0.85 -6.22 -3.29
N PRO A 119 0.28 -5.60 -3.68
CA PRO A 119 0.62 -4.24 -3.25
C PRO A 119 -0.35 -3.23 -3.86
N THR A 120 -0.74 -2.22 -3.07
CA THR A 120 -1.59 -1.12 -3.55
C THR A 120 -0.76 -0.18 -4.43
N THR A 121 -1.15 -0.04 -5.70
CA THR A 121 -0.52 0.88 -6.66
C THR A 121 -1.45 2.03 -7.00
N GLY A 122 -0.90 3.16 -7.48
CA GLY A 122 -1.72 4.30 -7.93
C GLY A 122 -2.39 5.11 -6.81
N LEU A 123 -1.76 5.23 -5.63
CA LEU A 123 -2.30 5.97 -4.48
C LEU A 123 -2.58 7.45 -4.75
N PHE A 124 -1.85 8.05 -5.70
CA PHE A 124 -1.95 9.47 -6.07
C PHE A 124 -2.51 9.66 -7.48
N ALA A 125 -3.64 9.01 -7.77
CA ALA A 125 -4.39 9.22 -9.00
C ALA A 125 -5.41 10.35 -8.85
N SER A 126 -5.89 10.91 -9.95
CA SER A 126 -6.98 11.91 -9.91
C SER A 126 -8.24 11.35 -9.23
N ALA A 127 -8.47 10.04 -9.35
CA ALA A 127 -9.62 9.35 -8.76
C ALA A 127 -9.52 9.14 -7.24
N THR A 128 -8.30 9.05 -6.69
CA THR A 128 -8.06 8.84 -5.24
C THR A 128 -7.94 10.17 -4.48
N ARG A 129 -8.19 11.29 -5.16
CA ARG A 129 -8.05 12.63 -4.58
C ARG A 129 -9.20 12.91 -3.60
N PRO A 130 -8.90 13.45 -2.40
CA PRO A 130 -9.93 13.94 -1.48
C PRO A 130 -10.80 15.03 -2.12
N LYS A 131 -12.09 15.03 -1.77
CA LYS A 131 -13.09 15.98 -2.30
C LYS A 131 -12.65 17.44 -2.20
N ALA A 132 -12.18 17.86 -1.02
CA ALA A 132 -11.71 19.23 -0.79
C ALA A 132 -10.55 19.64 -1.71
N ILE A 133 -9.64 18.71 -2.00
CA ILE A 133 -8.54 18.97 -2.94
C ILE A 133 -9.10 19.06 -4.37
N ASN A 134 -10.07 18.22 -4.72
CA ASN A 134 -10.66 18.24 -6.05
C ASN A 134 -11.35 19.59 -6.34
N GLU A 135 -12.11 20.13 -5.40
CA GLU A 135 -12.74 21.46 -5.51
C GLU A 135 -11.71 22.56 -5.75
N LEU A 136 -10.56 22.51 -5.07
CA LEU A 136 -9.45 23.45 -5.32
C LEU A 136 -8.87 23.30 -6.74
N TYR A 137 -8.75 22.07 -7.24
CA TYR A 137 -8.30 21.85 -8.62
C TYR A 137 -9.31 22.41 -9.62
N GLU A 138 -10.62 22.16 -9.45
CA GLU A 138 -11.66 22.70 -10.33
C GLU A 138 -11.65 24.23 -10.35
N ALA A 139 -11.54 24.87 -9.19
CA ALA A 139 -11.44 26.33 -9.08
C ALA A 139 -10.18 26.89 -9.77
N ALA A 140 -9.04 26.21 -9.65
CA ALA A 140 -7.80 26.60 -10.31
C ALA A 140 -7.85 26.36 -11.84
N VAL A 141 -8.52 25.29 -12.27
CA VAL A 141 -8.69 24.94 -13.69
C VAL A 141 -9.47 26.02 -14.42
N GLU A 142 -10.53 26.57 -13.82
CA GLU A 142 -11.29 27.67 -14.45
C GLU A 142 -10.40 28.88 -14.76
N ILE A 143 -9.52 29.24 -13.82
CA ILE A 143 -8.58 30.37 -13.98
C ILE A 143 -7.53 30.04 -15.06
N ALA A 144 -6.98 28.83 -15.03
CA ALA A 144 -5.97 28.39 -15.99
C ALA A 144 -6.51 28.35 -17.42
N ILE A 145 -7.69 27.75 -17.64
CA ILE A 145 -8.33 27.68 -18.96
C ILE A 145 -8.59 29.08 -19.51
N ARG A 146 -9.16 29.99 -18.70
CA ARG A 146 -9.39 31.39 -19.13
C ARG A 146 -8.11 32.10 -19.53
N SER A 147 -7.02 31.89 -18.79
CA SER A 147 -5.72 32.49 -19.12
C SER A 147 -5.11 31.89 -20.40
N LEU A 148 -5.26 30.58 -20.62
CA LEU A 148 -4.70 29.88 -21.76
C LEU A 148 -5.50 30.12 -23.06
N ASP A 149 -6.83 30.23 -22.96
CA ASP A 149 -7.69 30.59 -24.10
C ASP A 149 -7.35 31.99 -24.64
N SER A 150 -6.97 32.93 -23.75
CA SER A 150 -6.51 34.25 -24.18
C SER A 150 -5.19 34.24 -24.98
N LEU A 151 -4.39 33.18 -24.81
CA LEU A 151 -3.08 32.99 -25.47
C LEU A 151 -3.16 32.11 -26.71
N ARG A 152 -4.34 31.58 -27.04
CA ARG A 152 -4.54 30.68 -28.18
C ARG A 152 -4.43 31.45 -29.50
N ARG A 153 -3.29 31.30 -30.19
CA ARG A 153 -3.07 31.85 -31.53
C ARG A 153 -3.46 30.89 -32.67
N GLU A 154 -3.52 29.58 -32.42
CA GLU A 154 -3.84 28.57 -33.43
C GLU A 154 -5.04 27.68 -33.06
N ARG A 155 -5.79 27.26 -34.10
CA ARG A 155 -7.12 26.66 -33.99
C ARG A 155 -7.09 25.16 -33.62
N ASP A 156 -5.99 24.45 -33.89
CA ASP A 156 -6.06 22.99 -34.02
C ASP A 156 -5.29 22.19 -32.95
N GLY A 157 -4.72 22.85 -31.93
CA GLY A 157 -4.04 22.21 -30.79
C GLY A 157 -4.71 22.49 -29.45
N SER A 158 -4.66 21.50 -28.54
CA SER A 158 -5.03 21.73 -27.13
C SER A 158 -3.96 22.61 -26.48
N ALA A 159 -4.29 23.89 -26.25
CA ALA A 159 -3.36 24.87 -25.68
C ALA A 159 -2.72 24.36 -24.38
N ILE A 160 -3.47 23.59 -23.58
CA ILE A 160 -3.00 23.09 -22.30
C ILE A 160 -1.81 22.13 -22.41
N ASP A 161 -1.70 21.37 -23.50
CA ASP A 161 -0.61 20.40 -23.72
C ASP A 161 0.71 21.10 -24.06
N MET A 162 0.63 22.33 -24.58
CA MET A 162 1.79 23.17 -24.87
C MET A 162 2.39 23.83 -23.61
N TYR A 163 1.58 24.06 -22.58
CA TYR A 163 1.99 24.79 -21.36
C TYR A 163 2.09 23.93 -20.10
N MET A 164 1.44 22.77 -20.04
CA MET A 164 1.49 21.87 -18.88
C MET A 164 2.71 20.95 -18.94
N CYS A 165 3.84 21.42 -18.42
CA CYS A 165 5.00 20.58 -18.14
C CYS A 165 4.77 19.73 -16.88
N THR A 166 3.78 18.84 -16.88
CA THR A 166 3.75 17.78 -15.86
C THR A 166 4.82 16.75 -16.25
N PRO A 167 5.87 16.54 -15.43
CA PRO A 167 6.83 15.50 -15.73
C PRO A 167 6.07 14.18 -15.77
N ILE A 168 6.19 13.44 -16.87
CA ILE A 168 5.56 12.14 -17.01
C ILE A 168 6.35 11.15 -16.15
N LEU A 169 6.09 11.16 -14.85
CA LEU A 169 6.68 10.25 -13.86
C LEU A 169 6.08 8.85 -14.06
N GLY A 170 6.56 8.11 -15.05
CA GLY A 170 6.19 6.70 -15.23
C GLY A 170 5.93 6.24 -16.65
N LYS A 171 5.84 7.15 -17.65
CA LYS A 171 6.06 6.69 -19.03
C LYS A 171 7.57 6.50 -19.14
N ARG A 172 8.00 5.24 -19.08
CA ARG A 172 9.29 4.80 -19.64
C ARG A 172 9.42 5.56 -20.94
N ARG A 173 10.39 6.48 -21.04
CA ARG A 173 10.64 7.21 -22.28
C ARG A 173 10.56 6.16 -23.38
N ARG A 174 9.72 6.37 -24.41
CA ARG A 174 10.00 5.70 -25.68
C ARG A 174 11.47 5.98 -25.92
N PRO A 175 12.30 4.99 -26.30
CA PRO A 175 13.65 5.30 -26.71
C PRO A 175 13.51 6.25 -27.91
N GLU A 176 13.56 7.56 -27.63
CA GLU A 176 14.13 8.56 -28.49
C GLU A 176 15.42 7.92 -28.97
N GLN A 177 15.41 7.55 -30.25
CA GLN A 177 16.54 7.13 -31.06
C GLN A 177 17.77 6.79 -30.23
N SER A 178 17.97 5.50 -30.00
CA SER A 178 19.19 4.97 -29.43
C SER A 178 20.41 5.59 -30.13
N MET A 179 21.05 6.56 -29.50
CA MET A 179 22.46 6.86 -29.79
C MET A 179 23.29 5.74 -29.17
N GLU A 180 23.18 4.55 -29.75
CA GLU A 180 23.94 3.33 -29.47
C GLU A 180 25.35 3.41 -30.06
N ILE A 181 26.05 4.54 -29.88
CA ILE A 181 27.44 4.66 -30.34
C ILE A 181 28.42 4.23 -29.24
N GLU A 182 28.02 4.27 -27.96
CA GLU A 182 28.99 4.22 -26.86
C GLU A 182 29.13 2.84 -26.16
N SER A 183 28.32 1.84 -26.51
CA SER A 183 28.36 0.51 -25.86
C SER A 183 28.67 -0.67 -26.78
N ARG A 184 28.85 -0.45 -28.08
CA ARG A 184 29.12 -1.53 -29.03
C ARG A 184 30.61 -1.81 -29.07
N VAL A 185 31.01 -2.97 -28.56
CA VAL A 185 32.37 -3.49 -28.67
C VAL A 185 32.73 -3.57 -30.16
N PRO A 186 33.85 -2.95 -30.61
CA PRO A 186 34.26 -2.98 -32.01
C PRO A 186 34.32 -4.41 -32.55
N ALA A 187 33.82 -4.64 -33.78
CA ALA A 187 33.78 -5.97 -34.40
C ALA A 187 35.13 -6.69 -34.44
N ILE A 188 36.25 -5.96 -34.42
CA ILE A 188 37.62 -6.49 -34.34
C ILE A 188 37.86 -7.27 -33.04
N LEU A 189 37.22 -6.89 -31.93
CA LEU A 189 37.36 -7.56 -30.64
C LEU A 189 36.53 -8.85 -30.54
N ASP A 190 35.45 -8.99 -31.32
CA ASP A 190 34.67 -10.25 -31.38
C ASP A 190 35.47 -11.37 -32.04
N ASP A 191 36.33 -11.06 -33.00
CA ASP A 191 37.22 -12.05 -33.62
C ASP A 191 38.35 -12.49 -32.69
N LEU A 192 38.78 -11.63 -31.77
CA LEU A 192 39.81 -11.96 -30.76
C LEU A 192 39.28 -12.93 -29.68
N ARG A 193 37.99 -12.80 -29.32
CA ARG A 193 37.35 -13.64 -28.30
C ARG A 193 37.23 -15.11 -28.74
N LYS A 194 37.03 -15.36 -30.04
CA LYS A 194 36.95 -16.72 -30.60
C LYS A 194 38.26 -17.51 -30.49
N TRP A 195 39.41 -16.82 -30.54
CA TRP A 195 40.73 -17.44 -30.48
C TRP A 195 41.30 -17.54 -29.06
N THR A 196 40.66 -16.91 -28.07
CA THR A 196 41.14 -16.83 -26.68
C THR A 196 40.20 -17.46 -25.66
N SER A 197 38.99 -17.88 -26.06
CA SER A 197 38.06 -18.57 -25.18
C SER A 197 38.55 -19.97 -24.82
N THR A 198 38.52 -20.30 -23.53
CA THR A 198 38.86 -21.61 -22.95
C THR A 198 38.02 -22.77 -23.46
N GLU A 199 36.92 -22.50 -24.17
CA GLU A 199 36.09 -23.50 -24.86
C GLU A 199 36.73 -24.01 -26.17
N ALA A 200 37.66 -23.24 -26.77
CA ALA A 200 38.47 -23.68 -27.91
C ALA A 200 39.70 -24.53 -27.48
N LEU A 201 40.04 -24.50 -26.19
CA LEU A 201 41.06 -25.33 -25.55
C LEU A 201 40.34 -26.54 -24.90
N GLY A 202 39.82 -27.44 -25.74
CA GLY A 202 38.88 -28.49 -25.34
C GLY A 202 39.37 -29.43 -24.23
N ASP A 203 39.04 -29.11 -22.99
CA ASP A 203 39.23 -30.01 -21.84
C ASP A 203 38.22 -29.73 -20.71
N VAL A 204 36.97 -30.18 -20.87
CA VAL A 204 36.08 -30.55 -19.76
C VAL A 204 35.14 -31.66 -20.23
N THR A 205 35.52 -32.92 -19.98
CA THR A 205 34.59 -34.06 -20.06
C THR A 205 34.10 -34.43 -18.66
N VAL A 206 32.83 -34.12 -18.36
CA VAL A 206 32.10 -34.80 -17.26
C VAL A 206 30.72 -35.17 -17.79
N PRO A 207 30.36 -36.46 -17.89
CA PRO A 207 29.02 -36.88 -18.26
C PRO A 207 28.05 -36.74 -17.06
N PRO A 208 26.78 -36.35 -17.29
CA PRO A 208 25.78 -36.29 -16.25
C PRO A 208 25.16 -37.68 -16.12
N ASP A 209 25.32 -38.35 -14.98
CA ASP A 209 24.33 -39.27 -14.39
C ASP A 209 24.93 -39.96 -13.14
N SER A 210 24.62 -39.41 -11.97
CA SER A 210 24.88 -40.03 -10.67
C SER A 210 23.55 -40.39 -10.01
N LEU A 211 23.05 -41.60 -10.25
CA LEU A 211 21.88 -42.16 -9.56
C LEU A 211 22.34 -43.23 -8.56
N SER A 212 22.36 -42.88 -7.27
CA SER A 212 22.51 -43.85 -6.17
C SER A 212 21.14 -44.40 -5.77
N ARG A 213 20.90 -45.67 -6.05
CA ARG A 213 19.69 -46.43 -5.68
C ARG A 213 19.88 -46.98 -4.26
N ILE A 214 19.06 -46.56 -3.29
CA ILE A 214 19.03 -47.14 -1.93
C ILE A 214 18.09 -48.35 -1.95
N ILE A 215 18.58 -49.48 -1.44
CA ILE A 215 17.89 -50.75 -1.29
C ILE A 215 16.95 -50.65 -0.08
N GLN A 216 15.72 -51.12 -0.26
CA GLN A 216 14.64 -51.09 0.73
C GLN A 216 14.41 -52.53 1.20
N GLU A 217 14.76 -52.85 2.43
CA GLU A 217 14.39 -54.11 3.09
C GLU A 217 13.82 -53.83 4.49
N ASP A 218 12.76 -54.59 4.75
CA ASP A 218 12.08 -54.93 5.99
C ASP A 218 10.92 -54.07 6.53
N ASP A 219 9.83 -54.81 6.73
CA ASP A 219 8.43 -54.49 6.89
C ASP A 219 8.06 -54.78 8.35
N ASP A 220 8.44 -53.89 9.26
CA ASP A 220 7.96 -53.89 10.64
C ASP A 220 6.98 -52.73 10.81
N ALA A 221 5.70 -53.06 11.01
CA ALA A 221 4.65 -52.11 11.33
C ALA A 221 4.89 -51.50 12.72
N VAL A 222 5.75 -50.50 12.79
CA VAL A 222 5.94 -49.66 13.96
C VAL A 222 4.69 -48.80 14.13
N ASP A 223 3.97 -48.97 15.24
CA ASP A 223 2.77 -48.18 15.55
C ASP A 223 3.15 -46.69 15.73
N HIS A 224 3.06 -45.92 14.65
CA HIS A 224 3.42 -44.50 14.56
C HIS A 224 2.35 -43.59 15.20
N LYS A 225 1.86 -43.93 16.39
CA LYS A 225 1.00 -43.02 17.16
C LYS A 225 1.88 -41.96 17.82
N LEU A 226 1.76 -40.72 17.34
CA LEU A 226 2.35 -39.57 18.02
C LEU A 226 1.76 -39.47 19.44
N PRO A 227 2.60 -39.29 20.47
CA PRO A 227 2.14 -39.18 21.85
C PRO A 227 1.21 -37.98 21.98
N SER A 228 0.13 -38.16 22.73
CA SER A 228 -0.83 -37.11 23.05
C SER A 228 -0.12 -35.92 23.74
N PRO A 229 -0.69 -34.70 23.68
CA PRO A 229 -0.08 -33.53 24.31
C PRO A 229 0.25 -33.74 25.80
N GLU A 230 -0.57 -34.51 26.52
CA GLU A 230 -0.34 -34.88 27.92
C GLU A 230 0.86 -35.83 28.08
N GLU A 231 0.98 -36.83 27.21
CA GLU A 231 2.13 -37.75 27.20
C GLU A 231 3.44 -37.05 26.81
N GLN A 232 3.39 -36.04 25.93
CA GLN A 232 4.55 -35.21 25.59
C GLN A 232 5.02 -34.38 26.79
N VAL A 233 4.09 -33.76 27.52
CA VAL A 233 4.40 -33.01 28.74
C VAL A 233 5.00 -33.93 29.80
N GLN A 234 4.47 -35.15 29.95
CA GLN A 234 4.97 -36.13 30.91
C GLN A 234 6.37 -36.65 30.54
N ALA A 235 6.64 -36.89 29.24
CA ALA A 235 7.96 -37.29 28.75
C ALA A 235 9.01 -36.19 28.97
N ILE A 236 8.65 -34.91 28.73
CA ILE A 236 9.52 -33.77 29.00
C ILE A 236 9.79 -33.63 30.51
N ALA A 237 8.76 -33.78 31.35
CA ALA A 237 8.90 -33.71 32.79
C ALA A 237 9.84 -34.80 33.34
N LEU A 238 9.70 -36.04 32.87
CA LEU A 238 10.59 -37.14 33.26
C LEU A 238 12.04 -36.91 32.83
N ARG A 239 12.24 -36.34 31.63
CA ARG A 239 13.59 -36.00 31.13
C ARG A 239 14.25 -34.93 32.00
N LEU A 240 13.49 -33.92 32.43
CA LEU A 240 13.99 -32.87 33.34
C LEU A 240 14.33 -33.42 34.74
N VAL A 241 13.54 -34.35 35.27
CA VAL A 241 13.84 -35.04 36.54
C VAL A 241 15.12 -35.87 36.44
N ALA A 242 15.33 -36.57 35.32
CA ALA A 242 16.57 -37.32 35.07
C ALA A 242 17.81 -36.41 34.98
N TYR A 243 17.70 -35.25 34.32
CA TYR A 243 18.79 -34.26 34.25
C TYR A 243 19.09 -33.62 35.63
N GLY A 244 18.07 -33.39 36.46
CA GLY A 244 18.24 -32.91 37.83
C GLY A 244 18.96 -33.92 38.75
N ALA A 245 18.71 -35.22 38.58
CA ALA A 245 19.38 -36.27 39.34
C ALA A 245 20.85 -36.47 38.94
N PHE A 246 21.19 -36.28 37.66
CA PHE A 246 22.58 -36.35 37.19
C PHE A 246 23.46 -35.20 37.71
N HIS A 247 22.89 -34.00 37.90
CA HIS A 247 23.65 -32.86 38.44
C HIS A 247 23.85 -32.92 39.97
N ALA A 248 22.99 -33.61 40.73
CA ALA A 248 23.14 -33.76 42.17
C ALA A 248 24.23 -34.79 42.57
N ASN A 249 24.51 -35.79 41.71
CA ASN A 249 25.53 -36.80 41.96
C ASN A 249 26.95 -36.38 41.52
N SER A 250 27.11 -35.27 40.80
CA SER A 250 28.43 -34.76 40.39
C SER A 250 29.05 -33.78 41.40
N SER A 251 28.36 -33.47 42.50
CA SER A 251 28.83 -32.57 43.57
C SER A 251 29.41 -33.29 44.80
N TYR A 252 29.58 -34.61 44.74
CA TYR A 252 30.30 -35.40 45.75
C TYR A 252 31.35 -36.30 45.08
N GLN A 253 32.41 -35.68 44.55
CA GLN A 253 33.74 -36.27 44.41
C GLN A 253 34.79 -35.17 44.41
#